data_AF-A0A928SEH3-F1
#
_entry.id   AF-A0A928SEH3-F1
#
_cell.length_a   1.000
_cell.length_b   1.000
_cell.length_c   1.000
_cell.angle_alpha   90.00
_cell.angle_beta   90.00
_cell.angle_gamma   90.00
#
_symmetry.space_group_name_H-M   'P 1'
#
loop_
_entity.id
_entity.type
_entity.pdbx_description
1 polymer ?
#
loop_
_entity_poly.entity_id
_entity_poly.type
_entity_poly.pdbx_seq_one_letter_code
_entity_poly.pdbx_strand_id
1 'polypeptide(L)'
;MTTLHFASPWLLLLLLVPLGLALLPFLPRTRRQPAALQYSDLRLAAQLGPSLRERGRVILPVLRLIGLALLIIALARPQAGSAREIITGEGIDIVIVLDISGSMAALDFDPNRLGAAKRVINDFIQQRKYDRVGFVIFASEAFSQVPPTLDYKVVQRVLDETQVSWDIGLDSGTAIGLGLANGANMLRDSKADSRVIVLLTDGANNSGQVDPITAAQIAKALDIRVYTIGAARPGPAALPFPDGRVEYRDSEIDEETLRQIADITGGLYFRAEDGEGLQEIYDTINELERSQVEVRTFTRYRELAVWFILPAALILALEILLRRTLFRTIP
;
A
#
# COMPACT_ATOMS: atom_id res chain seq x y z
N MET A 1 -6.95 -0.36 -17.02
CA MET A 1 -7.84 0.22 -18.05
C MET A 1 -7.95 1.71 -17.78
N THR A 2 -7.45 2.56 -18.68
CA THR A 2 -7.57 4.02 -18.56
C THR A 2 -8.99 4.44 -18.88
N THR A 3 -9.79 4.77 -17.86
CA THR A 3 -11.11 5.38 -18.08
C THR A 3 -10.89 6.85 -18.45
N LEU A 4 -11.41 7.25 -19.62
CA LEU A 4 -11.37 8.63 -20.10
C LEU A 4 -12.68 9.29 -19.68
N HIS A 5 -12.60 10.38 -18.93
CA HIS A 5 -13.77 11.12 -18.47
C HIS A 5 -13.51 12.63 -18.54
N PHE A 6 -14.59 13.42 -18.60
CA PHE A 6 -14.51 14.88 -18.53
C PHE A 6 -14.83 15.32 -17.11
N ALA A 7 -14.02 16.21 -16.53
CA ALA A 7 -14.30 16.74 -15.20
C ALA A 7 -15.52 17.68 -15.20
N SER A 8 -15.84 18.30 -16.34
CA SER A 8 -16.96 19.23 -16.47
C SER A 8 -17.70 19.03 -17.81
N PRO A 9 -18.43 17.91 -17.97
CA PRO A 9 -19.05 17.54 -19.24
C PRO A 9 -20.12 18.54 -19.70
N TRP A 10 -20.76 19.28 -18.79
CA TRP A 10 -21.73 20.33 -19.14
C TRP A 10 -21.13 21.43 -20.02
N LEU A 11 -19.80 21.65 -19.99
CA LEU A 11 -19.15 22.69 -20.79
C LEU A 11 -19.12 22.32 -22.27
N LEU A 12 -19.31 21.04 -22.61
CA LEU A 12 -19.47 20.62 -24.01
C LEU A 12 -20.74 21.20 -24.65
N LEU A 13 -21.74 21.65 -23.87
CA LEU A 13 -22.89 22.37 -24.40
C LEU A 13 -22.49 23.71 -25.06
N LEU A 14 -21.35 24.31 -24.68
CA LEU A 14 -20.82 25.50 -25.35
C LEU A 14 -20.43 25.22 -26.80
N LEU A 15 -20.25 23.96 -27.21
CA LEU A 15 -20.00 23.58 -28.60
C LEU A 15 -21.20 23.93 -29.52
N LEU A 16 -22.38 24.19 -28.95
CA LEU A 16 -23.52 24.72 -29.69
C LEU A 16 -23.29 26.15 -30.20
N VAL A 17 -22.42 26.94 -29.55
CA VAL A 17 -22.08 28.31 -29.98
C VAL A 17 -21.34 28.33 -31.33
N PRO A 18 -20.22 27.61 -31.51
CA PRO A 18 -19.58 27.53 -32.83
C PRO A 18 -20.50 26.87 -33.86
N LEU A 19 -21.31 25.88 -33.47
CA LEU A 19 -22.27 25.26 -34.39
C LEU A 19 -23.34 26.25 -34.88
N GLY A 20 -23.90 27.06 -33.97
CA GLY A 20 -24.84 28.13 -34.30
C GLY A 20 -24.22 29.19 -35.20
N LEU A 21 -22.98 29.61 -34.91
CA LEU A 21 -22.23 30.54 -35.76
C LEU A 21 -21.94 29.97 -37.16
N ALA A 22 -21.70 28.66 -37.27
CA ALA A 22 -21.51 27.96 -38.55
C ALA A 22 -22.82 27.85 -39.37
N LEU A 23 -23.98 27.79 -38.70
CA LEU A 23 -25.31 27.69 -39.32
C LEU A 23 -25.88 29.04 -39.74
N LEU A 24 -25.51 30.15 -39.09
CA LEU A 24 -25.92 31.52 -39.45
C LEU A 24 -25.82 31.88 -40.96
N PRO A 25 -24.80 31.47 -41.72
CA PRO A 25 -24.75 31.72 -43.17
C PRO A 25 -25.74 30.89 -43.99
N PHE A 26 -26.27 29.78 -43.47
CA PHE A 26 -27.24 28.92 -44.15
C PHE A 26 -28.71 29.24 -43.81
N LEU A 27 -28.95 29.95 -42.71
CA LEU A 27 -30.28 30.48 -42.42
C LEU A 27 -30.72 31.46 -43.53
N PRO A 28 -32.01 31.44 -43.93
CA PRO A 28 -32.53 32.37 -44.92
C PRO A 28 -32.42 33.78 -44.38
N ARG A 29 -31.34 34.47 -44.76
CA ARG A 29 -31.19 35.89 -44.49
C ARG A 29 -32.23 36.62 -45.34
N THR A 30 -33.19 37.27 -44.69
CA THR A 30 -33.79 38.49 -45.23
C THR A 30 -32.63 39.35 -45.68
N ARG A 31 -32.49 39.54 -47.01
CA ARG A 31 -31.40 40.29 -47.67
C ARG A 31 -31.24 41.66 -47.00
N ARG A 32 -30.45 41.74 -45.93
CA ARG A 32 -29.81 42.99 -45.53
C ARG A 32 -28.60 43.10 -46.41
N GLN A 33 -28.78 43.86 -47.48
CA GLN A 33 -27.70 44.28 -48.35
C GLN A 33 -26.56 44.77 -47.44
N PRO A 34 -25.30 44.33 -47.67
CA PRO A 34 -24.17 44.95 -46.99
C PRO A 34 -24.26 46.46 -47.23
N ALA A 35 -23.77 47.28 -46.29
CA ALA A 35 -23.68 48.73 -46.48
C ALA A 35 -22.91 49.01 -47.77
N ALA A 36 -23.65 49.17 -48.86
CA ALA A 36 -23.11 49.41 -50.17
C ALA A 36 -22.79 50.88 -50.21
N LEU A 37 -21.52 51.21 -50.40
CA LEU A 37 -21.17 52.53 -50.89
C LEU A 37 -21.91 52.71 -52.22
N GLN A 38 -22.89 53.60 -52.25
CA GLN A 38 -23.62 53.94 -53.46
C GLN A 38 -22.65 54.67 -54.38
N TYR A 39 -22.14 53.96 -55.39
CA TYR A 39 -21.30 54.52 -56.43
C TYR A 39 -22.03 54.37 -57.76
N SER A 40 -22.01 55.43 -58.57
CA SER A 40 -22.90 55.58 -59.74
C SER A 40 -22.63 54.62 -60.90
N ASP A 41 -21.50 53.90 -60.92
CA ASP A 41 -21.29 52.84 -61.90
C ASP A 41 -20.38 51.71 -61.36
N LEU A 42 -20.98 50.55 -61.10
CA LEU A 42 -20.31 49.33 -60.62
C LEU A 42 -20.33 48.20 -61.67
N ARG A 43 -20.77 48.47 -62.90
CA ARG A 43 -20.94 47.45 -63.95
C ARG A 43 -19.62 46.80 -64.39
N LEU A 44 -18.51 47.55 -64.36
CA LEU A 44 -17.17 47.02 -64.64
C LEU A 44 -16.63 46.15 -63.50
N ALA A 45 -16.95 46.48 -62.25
CA ALA A 45 -16.52 45.71 -61.07
C ALA A 45 -17.34 44.41 -60.90
N ALA A 46 -18.60 44.40 -61.32
CA ALA A 46 -19.48 43.23 -61.25
C ALA A 46 -19.08 42.09 -62.22
N GLN A 47 -18.24 42.37 -63.23
CA GLN A 47 -17.74 41.38 -64.18
C GLN A 47 -16.42 40.70 -63.73
N LEU A 48 -15.77 41.22 -62.68
CA LEU A 48 -14.60 40.59 -62.07
C LEU A 48 -15.09 39.48 -61.13
N GLY A 49 -14.93 38.23 -61.55
CA GLY A 49 -15.20 37.07 -60.70
C GLY A 49 -14.38 37.12 -59.41
N PRO A 50 -14.85 36.49 -58.32
CA PRO A 50 -14.20 36.58 -57.03
C PRO A 50 -12.76 36.07 -57.14
N SER A 51 -11.80 36.86 -56.64
CA SER A 51 -10.39 36.47 -56.74
C SER A 51 -10.11 35.22 -55.91
N LEU A 52 -9.04 34.47 -56.22
CA LEU A 52 -8.61 33.32 -55.42
C LEU A 52 -8.41 33.69 -53.93
N ARG A 53 -8.04 34.95 -53.65
CA ARG A 53 -7.93 35.49 -52.28
C ARG A 53 -9.29 35.74 -51.62
N GLU A 54 -10.31 36.11 -52.38
CA GLU A 54 -11.67 36.26 -51.85
C GLU A 54 -12.32 34.91 -51.54
N ARG A 55 -12.13 33.92 -52.42
CA ARG A 55 -12.58 32.53 -52.16
C ARG A 55 -11.86 31.92 -50.95
N GLY A 56 -10.56 32.18 -50.80
CA GLY A 56 -9.77 31.73 -49.65
C GLY A 56 -10.21 32.32 -48.31
N ARG A 57 -10.94 33.44 -48.31
CA ARG A 57 -11.38 34.12 -47.08
C ARG A 57 -12.36 33.29 -46.23
N VAL A 58 -13.04 32.31 -46.85
CA VAL A 58 -13.92 31.35 -46.15
C VAL A 58 -13.15 30.47 -45.16
N ILE A 59 -11.83 30.32 -45.31
CA ILE A 59 -11.01 29.52 -44.40
C ILE A 59 -10.86 30.17 -43.02
N LEU A 60 -10.91 31.51 -42.93
CA LEU A 60 -10.75 32.25 -41.67
C LEU A 60 -11.84 31.93 -40.62
N PRO A 61 -13.15 32.02 -40.95
CA PRO A 61 -14.19 31.61 -40.00
C PRO A 61 -14.11 30.12 -39.66
N VAL A 62 -13.69 29.25 -40.58
CA VAL A 62 -13.53 27.81 -40.31
C VAL A 62 -12.40 27.56 -39.29
N LEU A 63 -11.23 28.17 -39.49
CA LEU A 63 -10.10 28.10 -38.54
C LEU A 63 -10.52 28.61 -37.15
N ARG A 64 -11.26 29.71 -37.10
CA ARG A 64 -11.79 30.27 -35.84
C ARG A 64 -12.73 29.29 -35.14
N LEU A 65 -13.64 28.66 -35.87
CA LEU A 65 -14.58 27.68 -35.31
C LEU A 65 -13.87 26.44 -34.77
N ILE A 66 -12.87 25.93 -35.50
CA ILE A 66 -12.06 24.78 -35.06
C ILE A 66 -11.25 25.14 -33.81
N GLY A 67 -10.61 26.31 -33.78
CA GLY A 67 -9.87 26.78 -32.60
C GLY A 67 -10.77 26.95 -31.38
N LEU A 68 -11.97 27.51 -31.57
CA LEU A 68 -12.96 27.66 -30.51
C LEU A 68 -13.46 26.30 -29.98
N ALA A 69 -13.74 25.35 -30.89
CA ALA A 69 -14.17 24.00 -30.52
C ALA A 69 -13.11 23.26 -29.69
N LEU A 70 -11.83 23.37 -30.08
CA LEU A 70 -10.72 22.76 -29.32
C LEU A 70 -10.53 23.40 -27.94
N LEU A 71 -10.69 24.73 -27.80
CA LEU A 71 -10.69 25.39 -26.50
C LEU A 71 -11.86 24.93 -25.62
N ILE A 72 -13.05 24.74 -26.19
CA ILE A 72 -14.22 24.23 -25.45
C ILE A 72 -13.96 22.80 -24.94
N ILE A 73 -13.38 21.94 -25.77
CA ILE A 73 -12.98 20.58 -25.38
C ILE A 73 -11.92 20.62 -24.28
N ALA A 74 -10.92 21.52 -24.38
CA ALA A 74 -9.91 21.71 -23.34
C ALA A 74 -10.54 22.17 -22.01
N LEU A 75 -11.50 23.09 -22.09
CA LEU A 75 -12.21 23.65 -20.94
C LEU A 75 -13.06 22.61 -20.21
N ALA A 76 -13.64 21.65 -20.95
CA ALA A 76 -14.32 20.49 -20.37
C ALA A 76 -13.39 19.56 -19.56
N ARG A 77 -12.06 19.81 -19.61
CA ARG A 77 -10.99 19.12 -18.88
C ARG A 77 -11.06 17.60 -19.08
N PRO A 78 -10.66 17.10 -20.26
CA PRO A 78 -10.51 15.67 -20.47
C PRO A 78 -9.41 15.14 -19.55
N GLN A 79 -9.73 14.09 -18.81
CA GLN A 79 -8.85 13.47 -17.83
C GLN A 79 -8.76 11.98 -18.07
N ALA A 80 -7.53 11.46 -18.01
CA ALA A 80 -7.28 10.03 -17.97
C ALA A 80 -7.06 9.61 -16.52
N GLY A 81 -7.82 8.64 -16.03
CA GLY A 81 -7.55 8.02 -14.73
C GLY A 81 -6.24 7.24 -14.78
N SER A 82 -5.24 7.66 -14.01
CA SER A 82 -3.96 6.97 -13.86
C SER A 82 -3.84 6.43 -12.46
N ALA A 83 -4.00 5.11 -12.34
CA ALA A 83 -3.82 4.28 -11.15
C ALA A 83 -4.71 4.63 -9.94
N ARG A 84 -5.34 3.58 -9.42
CA ARG A 84 -5.93 3.58 -8.08
C ARG A 84 -4.77 3.40 -7.11
N GLU A 85 -4.43 4.43 -6.36
CA GLU A 85 -3.53 4.30 -5.22
C GLU A 85 -4.38 3.88 -4.03
N ILE A 86 -4.30 2.59 -3.70
CA ILE A 86 -4.92 2.05 -2.50
C ILE A 86 -4.00 2.46 -1.35
N ILE A 87 -4.40 3.47 -0.58
CA ILE A 87 -3.80 3.71 0.74
C ILE A 87 -4.58 2.80 1.68
N THR A 88 -3.94 1.70 2.07
CA THR A 88 -4.52 0.69 2.93
C THR A 88 -4.54 1.15 4.38
N GLY A 89 -5.72 1.03 5.00
CA GLY A 89 -5.99 1.23 6.41
C GLY A 89 -5.26 0.24 7.32
N GLU A 90 -5.34 0.54 8.61
CA GLU A 90 -4.49 0.07 9.69
C GLU A 90 -4.45 -1.46 9.79
N GLY A 91 -3.30 -2.04 9.43
CA GLY A 91 -2.95 -3.40 9.82
C GLY A 91 -2.73 -3.50 11.31
N ILE A 92 -2.55 -4.71 11.80
CA ILE A 92 -2.22 -4.93 13.21
C ILE A 92 -0.71 -4.86 13.43
N ASP A 93 -0.30 -4.63 14.68
CA ASP A 93 1.09 -4.73 15.06
C ASP A 93 1.33 -6.04 15.81
N ILE A 94 2.25 -6.85 15.28
CA ILE A 94 2.59 -8.16 15.81
C ILE A 94 4.06 -8.14 16.23
N VAL A 95 4.37 -8.57 17.44
CA VAL A 95 5.74 -8.87 17.85
C VAL A 95 5.89 -10.35 18.10
N ILE A 96 6.83 -10.96 17.37
CA ILE A 96 7.19 -12.36 17.55
C ILE A 96 8.31 -12.40 18.58
N VAL A 97 8.09 -13.14 19.67
CA VAL A 97 9.03 -13.32 20.77
C VAL A 97 9.46 -14.79 20.75
N LEU A 98 10.67 -15.03 20.26
CA LEU A 98 11.19 -16.36 19.99
C LEU A 98 12.24 -16.77 21.01
N ASP A 99 12.02 -17.91 21.66
CA ASP A 99 13.04 -18.56 22.48
C ASP A 99 14.16 -19.10 21.60
N ILE A 100 15.40 -18.81 21.99
CA ILE A 100 16.62 -19.31 21.34
C ILE A 100 17.52 -20.05 22.33
N SER A 101 17.00 -20.41 23.51
CA SER A 101 17.73 -21.18 24.51
C SER A 101 18.16 -22.55 23.96
N GLY A 102 19.12 -23.17 24.64
CA GLY A 102 19.72 -24.43 24.21
C GLY A 102 18.71 -25.54 23.88
N SER A 103 17.59 -25.63 24.61
CA SER A 103 16.53 -26.63 24.37
C SER A 103 15.94 -26.55 22.97
N MET A 104 15.94 -25.37 22.35
CA MET A 104 15.44 -25.15 20.99
C MET A 104 16.31 -25.82 19.90
N ALA A 105 17.46 -26.38 20.26
CA ALA A 105 18.28 -27.22 19.37
C ALA A 105 17.80 -28.68 19.30
N ALA A 106 16.80 -29.08 20.09
CA ALA A 106 16.29 -30.44 20.11
C ALA A 106 15.75 -30.91 18.74
N LEU A 107 15.97 -32.19 18.45
CA LEU A 107 15.69 -32.84 17.15
C LEU A 107 14.32 -33.55 17.09
N ASP A 108 13.38 -33.20 17.96
CA ASP A 108 12.00 -33.70 17.91
C ASP A 108 11.15 -33.01 16.83
N PHE A 109 11.66 -31.91 16.28
CA PHE A 109 11.14 -31.22 15.09
C PHE A 109 12.19 -31.32 13.97
N ASP A 110 11.75 -31.30 12.72
CA ASP A 110 12.66 -31.22 11.58
C ASP A 110 12.96 -29.73 11.24
N PRO A 111 14.22 -29.33 10.97
CA PRO A 111 15.45 -30.02 11.33
C PRO A 111 15.76 -29.99 12.85
N ASN A 112 15.23 -28.99 13.56
CA ASN A 112 15.19 -28.86 15.02
C ASN A 112 14.07 -27.86 15.39
N ARG A 113 13.75 -27.68 16.69
CA ARG A 113 12.67 -26.78 17.13
C ARG A 113 12.83 -25.35 16.62
N LEU A 114 14.03 -24.77 16.75
CA LEU A 114 14.33 -23.42 16.26
C LEU A 114 14.17 -23.32 14.74
N GLY A 115 14.67 -24.31 14.00
CA GLY A 115 14.59 -24.37 12.55
C GLY A 115 13.15 -24.50 12.05
N ALA A 116 12.34 -25.33 12.70
CA ALA A 116 10.91 -25.45 12.42
C ALA A 116 10.18 -24.14 12.71
N ALA A 117 10.45 -23.52 13.86
CA ALA A 117 9.89 -22.21 14.23
C ALA A 117 10.24 -21.13 13.19
N LYS A 118 11.51 -21.05 12.75
CA LYS A 118 11.94 -20.11 11.71
C LYS A 118 11.20 -20.32 10.39
N ARG A 119 11.00 -21.58 9.96
CA ARG A 119 10.22 -21.89 8.74
C ARG A 119 8.79 -21.39 8.85
N VAL A 120 8.08 -21.77 9.91
CA VAL A 120 6.68 -21.41 10.11
C VAL A 120 6.51 -19.89 10.29
N ILE A 121 7.40 -19.24 11.05
CA ILE A 121 7.37 -17.79 11.21
C ILE A 121 7.61 -17.09 9.86
N ASN A 122 8.54 -17.58 9.04
CA ASN A 122 8.76 -17.03 7.70
C ASN A 122 7.50 -17.10 6.84
N ASP A 123 6.82 -18.24 6.84
CA ASP A 123 5.57 -18.42 6.09
C ASP A 123 4.46 -17.51 6.63
N PHE A 124 4.34 -17.40 7.95
CA PHE A 124 3.42 -16.47 8.61
C PHE A 124 3.65 -15.00 8.23
N ILE A 125 4.92 -14.58 8.11
CA ILE A 125 5.29 -13.22 7.66
C ILE A 125 4.96 -13.04 6.18
N GLN A 126 5.23 -14.02 5.32
CA GLN A 126 4.99 -13.92 3.87
C GLN A 126 3.51 -13.76 3.51
N GLN A 127 2.62 -14.30 4.31
CA GLN A 127 1.18 -14.18 4.09
C GLN A 127 0.66 -12.75 4.36
N ARG A 128 1.45 -11.88 5.00
CA ARG A 128 1.03 -10.53 5.42
C ARG A 128 1.30 -9.49 4.35
N LYS A 129 0.43 -8.48 4.33
CA LYS A 129 0.51 -7.36 3.39
C LYS A 129 0.45 -5.99 4.06
N TYR A 130 -0.22 -5.90 5.20
CA TYR A 130 -0.55 -4.62 5.84
C TYR A 130 -0.19 -4.57 7.33
N ASP A 131 0.14 -5.71 7.93
CA ASP A 131 0.49 -5.81 9.35
C ASP A 131 1.96 -5.48 9.56
N ARG A 132 2.29 -4.77 10.63
CA ARG A 132 3.69 -4.52 11.01
C ARG A 132 4.17 -5.66 11.89
N VAL A 133 5.36 -6.18 11.58
CA VAL A 133 5.96 -7.28 12.33
C VAL A 133 7.24 -6.80 12.99
N GLY A 134 7.32 -7.01 14.30
CA GLY A 134 8.54 -6.87 15.10
C GLY A 134 9.05 -8.22 15.55
N PHE A 135 10.32 -8.28 15.94
CA PHE A 135 11.00 -9.53 16.29
C PHE A 135 11.88 -9.33 17.53
N VAL A 136 11.73 -10.23 18.50
CA VAL A 136 12.48 -10.32 19.74
C VAL A 136 12.98 -11.75 19.87
N ILE A 137 14.22 -11.90 20.30
CA ILE A 137 14.79 -13.19 20.71
C ILE A 137 15.05 -13.16 22.21
N PHE A 138 14.96 -14.31 22.87
CA PHE A 138 15.34 -14.43 24.27
C PHE A 138 15.93 -15.79 24.62
N ALA A 139 16.79 -15.79 25.64
CA ALA A 139 17.30 -16.95 26.36
C ALA A 139 17.43 -16.52 27.83
N SER A 140 18.61 -16.50 28.42
CA SER A 140 18.88 -15.89 29.74
C SER A 140 18.65 -14.37 29.76
N GLU A 141 18.86 -13.72 28.62
CA GLU A 141 18.56 -12.30 28.36
C GLU A 141 17.61 -12.17 27.15
N ALA A 142 17.06 -10.97 26.92
CA ALA A 142 16.17 -10.71 25.80
C ALA A 142 16.64 -9.51 24.98
N PHE A 143 16.56 -9.63 23.65
CA PHE A 143 17.03 -8.61 22.71
C PHE A 143 15.96 -8.29 21.67
N SER A 144 15.62 -7.00 21.55
CA SER A 144 14.80 -6.50 20.44
C SER A 144 15.62 -6.45 19.16
N GLN A 145 15.30 -7.33 18.21
CA GLN A 145 16.04 -7.45 16.95
C GLN A 145 15.54 -6.46 15.90
N VAL A 146 14.21 -6.41 15.72
CA VAL A 146 13.59 -5.57 14.68
C VAL A 146 12.34 -4.90 15.24
N PRO A 147 12.24 -3.55 15.25
CA PRO A 147 11.01 -2.85 15.62
C PRO A 147 9.87 -3.15 14.63
N PRO A 148 8.58 -3.04 15.02
CA PRO A 148 7.46 -3.32 14.14
C PRO A 148 7.53 -2.55 12.82
N THR A 149 7.67 -3.28 11.70
CA THR A 149 7.87 -2.71 10.37
C THR A 149 7.06 -3.44 9.31
N LEU A 150 6.79 -2.75 8.19
CA LEU A 150 6.24 -3.34 6.97
C LEU A 150 7.34 -3.93 6.06
N ASP A 151 8.61 -3.71 6.39
CA ASP A 151 9.73 -4.31 5.66
C ASP A 151 9.96 -5.76 6.13
N TYR A 152 9.12 -6.65 5.60
CA TYR A 152 9.17 -8.09 5.90
C TYR A 152 10.53 -8.71 5.58
N LYS A 153 11.24 -8.21 4.56
CA LYS A 153 12.54 -8.78 4.16
C LYS A 153 13.60 -8.57 5.22
N VAL A 154 13.54 -7.47 5.97
CA VAL A 154 14.45 -7.22 7.10
C VAL A 154 14.15 -8.20 8.23
N VAL A 155 12.87 -8.38 8.58
CA VAL A 155 12.46 -9.32 9.64
C VAL A 155 12.90 -10.75 9.29
N GLN A 156 12.61 -11.19 8.06
CA GLN A 156 12.99 -12.53 7.58
C GLN A 156 14.50 -12.75 7.58
N ARG A 157 15.29 -11.76 7.14
CA ARG A 157 16.76 -11.87 7.17
C ARG A 157 17.28 -12.07 8.60
N VAL A 158 16.79 -11.27 9.54
CA VAL A 158 17.25 -11.34 10.93
C VAL A 158 16.79 -12.64 11.60
N LEU A 159 15.58 -13.11 11.27
CA LEU A 159 15.10 -14.43 11.68
C LEU A 159 16.01 -15.55 11.12
N ASP A 160 16.35 -15.49 9.84
CA ASP A 160 17.20 -16.49 9.18
C ASP A 160 18.63 -16.50 9.76
N GLU A 161 19.14 -15.37 10.22
CA GLU A 161 20.44 -15.24 10.89
C GLU A 161 20.40 -15.67 12.38
N THR A 162 19.21 -15.82 12.97
CA THR A 162 19.07 -16.22 14.38
C THR A 162 19.56 -17.65 14.60
N GLN A 163 20.38 -17.81 15.65
CA GLN A 163 21.01 -19.07 16.06
C GLN A 163 20.69 -19.37 17.53
N VAL A 164 21.04 -20.57 17.98
CA VAL A 164 20.83 -20.99 19.37
C VAL A 164 21.78 -20.21 20.29
N SER A 165 21.38 -19.98 21.54
CA SER A 165 22.02 -19.07 22.49
C SER A 165 23.52 -19.33 22.68
N TRP A 166 23.95 -20.60 22.69
CA TRP A 166 25.35 -20.96 22.83
C TRP A 166 26.22 -20.61 21.61
N ASP A 167 25.64 -20.51 20.41
CA ASP A 167 26.39 -20.17 19.18
C ASP A 167 26.75 -18.68 19.16
N ILE A 168 25.98 -17.86 19.87
CA ILE A 168 26.18 -16.42 20.01
C ILE A 168 26.74 -16.02 21.38
N GLY A 169 27.18 -17.00 22.19
CA GLY A 169 27.86 -16.77 23.46
C GLY A 169 26.97 -16.26 24.60
N LEU A 170 25.66 -16.52 24.54
CA LEU A 170 24.73 -16.20 25.63
C LEU A 170 24.68 -17.33 26.66
N ASP A 171 24.50 -16.94 27.93
CA ASP A 171 24.33 -17.87 29.04
C ASP A 171 23.09 -18.76 28.82
N SER A 172 23.18 -20.01 29.28
CA SER A 172 22.05 -20.93 29.25
C SER A 172 20.96 -20.45 30.20
N GLY A 173 19.72 -20.45 29.73
CA GLY A 173 18.57 -20.03 30.52
C GLY A 173 17.41 -19.60 29.64
N THR A 174 16.24 -19.48 30.26
CA THR A 174 14.99 -19.10 29.63
C THR A 174 14.31 -18.05 30.49
N ALA A 175 14.31 -16.80 30.03
CA ALA A 175 13.78 -15.62 30.69
C ALA A 175 12.53 -15.10 29.95
N ILE A 176 11.43 -15.84 30.07
CA ILE A 176 10.15 -15.56 29.41
C ILE A 176 9.66 -14.16 29.78
N GLY A 177 9.76 -13.78 31.06
CA GLY A 177 9.30 -12.47 31.51
C GLY A 177 10.05 -11.30 30.87
N LEU A 178 11.37 -11.45 30.64
CA LEU A 178 12.16 -10.43 29.92
C LEU A 178 11.80 -10.38 28.43
N GLY A 179 11.64 -11.53 27.78
CA GLY A 179 11.21 -11.61 26.38
C GLY A 179 9.85 -10.93 26.17
N LEU A 180 8.89 -11.27 27.02
CA LEU A 180 7.54 -10.69 26.98
C LEU A 180 7.54 -9.19 27.29
N ALA A 181 8.30 -8.75 28.29
CA ALA A 181 8.42 -7.33 28.62
C ALA A 181 9.03 -6.51 27.47
N ASN A 182 10.06 -7.03 26.79
CA ASN A 182 10.65 -6.39 25.62
C ASN A 182 9.64 -6.31 24.46
N GLY A 183 8.90 -7.38 24.19
CA GLY A 183 7.85 -7.38 23.19
C GLY A 183 6.75 -6.34 23.51
N ALA A 184 6.33 -6.26 24.76
CA ALA A 184 5.35 -5.28 25.22
C ALA A 184 5.87 -3.84 25.10
N ASN A 185 7.13 -3.61 25.44
CA ASN A 185 7.76 -2.29 25.31
C ASN A 185 7.84 -1.82 23.85
N MET A 186 8.06 -2.73 22.89
CA MET A 186 8.07 -2.39 21.45
C MET A 186 6.70 -1.95 20.93
N LEU A 187 5.62 -2.47 21.52
CA LEU A 187 4.24 -2.15 21.14
C LEU A 187 3.64 -1.00 21.96
N ARG A 188 4.32 -0.53 23.01
CA ARG A 188 3.85 0.50 23.94
C ARG A 188 3.38 1.76 23.22
N ASP A 189 4.18 2.25 22.28
CA ASP A 189 3.92 3.50 21.54
C ASP A 189 3.24 3.25 20.19
N SER A 190 2.80 2.01 19.93
CA SER A 190 2.07 1.69 18.71
C SER A 190 0.68 2.34 18.70
N LYS A 191 0.30 2.86 17.52
CA LYS A 191 -1.02 3.45 17.25
C LYS A 191 -1.97 2.48 16.56
N ALA A 192 -1.59 1.23 16.38
CA ALA A 192 -2.46 0.23 15.77
C ALA A 192 -3.60 -0.14 16.73
N ASP A 193 -4.81 -0.28 16.20
CA ASP A 193 -6.00 -0.67 16.97
C ASP A 193 -5.85 -2.05 17.62
N SER A 194 -5.11 -2.96 16.97
CA SER A 194 -4.80 -4.29 17.52
C SER A 194 -3.29 -4.48 17.63
N ARG A 195 -2.87 -4.91 18.82
CA ARG A 195 -1.47 -5.16 19.20
C ARG A 195 -1.36 -6.54 19.81
N VAL A 196 -0.47 -7.35 19.24
CA VAL A 196 -0.38 -8.78 19.55
C VAL A 196 1.06 -9.18 19.76
N ILE A 197 1.31 -10.03 20.75
CA ILE A 197 2.58 -10.74 20.93
C ILE A 197 2.33 -12.21 20.67
N VAL A 198 3.20 -12.83 19.88
CA VAL A 198 3.26 -14.28 19.71
C VAL A 198 4.54 -14.77 20.37
N LEU A 199 4.40 -15.41 21.54
CA LEU A 199 5.49 -15.97 22.33
C LEU A 199 5.65 -17.44 21.98
N LEU A 200 6.83 -17.84 21.53
CA LEU A 200 7.17 -19.24 21.26
C LEU A 200 8.33 -19.67 22.16
N THR A 201 8.12 -20.74 22.93
CA THR A 201 9.12 -21.32 23.84
C THR A 201 8.90 -22.81 24.03
N ASP A 202 9.94 -23.53 24.41
CA ASP A 202 9.91 -24.96 24.70
C ASP A 202 10.27 -25.29 26.16
N GLY A 203 10.47 -24.28 27.00
CA GLY A 203 11.00 -24.43 28.35
C GLY A 203 10.23 -23.64 29.41
N ALA A 204 10.59 -23.90 30.67
CA ALA A 204 10.12 -23.18 31.83
C ALA A 204 10.95 -21.91 32.08
N ASN A 205 10.32 -20.88 32.68
CA ASN A 205 11.06 -19.69 33.10
C ASN A 205 12.00 -20.03 34.26
N ASN A 206 13.29 -20.12 33.99
CA ASN A 206 14.33 -20.47 34.98
C ASN A 206 15.37 -19.35 35.18
N SER A 207 15.23 -18.26 34.42
CA SER A 207 16.17 -17.14 34.40
C SER A 207 15.43 -15.81 34.33
N GLY A 208 16.17 -14.71 34.50
CA GLY A 208 15.65 -13.35 34.40
C GLY A 208 15.11 -12.81 35.72
N GLN A 209 15.13 -11.47 35.84
CA GLN A 209 14.68 -10.74 37.03
C GLN A 209 13.19 -10.38 36.98
N VAL A 210 12.56 -10.58 35.82
CA VAL A 210 11.15 -10.25 35.58
C VAL A 210 10.35 -11.54 35.56
N ASP A 211 9.38 -11.61 36.46
CA ASP A 211 8.43 -12.71 36.53
C ASP A 211 7.48 -12.71 35.30
N PRO A 212 7.23 -13.86 34.65
CA PRO A 212 6.39 -13.93 33.45
C PRO A 212 4.95 -13.43 33.65
N ILE A 213 4.36 -13.70 34.81
CA ILE A 213 3.00 -13.26 35.14
C ILE A 213 2.95 -11.74 35.29
N THR A 214 3.98 -11.16 35.91
CA THR A 214 4.15 -9.71 36.01
C THR A 214 4.27 -9.07 34.62
N ALA A 215 5.06 -9.67 33.71
CA ALA A 215 5.17 -9.19 32.33
C ALA A 215 3.84 -9.29 31.56
N ALA A 216 3.05 -10.35 31.78
CA ALA A 216 1.71 -10.49 31.20
C ALA A 216 0.74 -9.42 31.70
N GLN A 217 0.82 -9.05 32.99
CA GLN A 217 0.03 -7.95 33.54
C GLN A 217 0.38 -6.60 32.90
N ILE A 218 1.66 -6.36 32.62
CA ILE A 218 2.11 -5.17 31.89
C ILE A 218 1.54 -5.17 30.47
N ALA A 219 1.63 -6.29 29.75
CA ALA A 219 1.06 -6.42 28.41
C ALA A 219 -0.46 -6.17 28.42
N LYS A 220 -1.19 -6.74 29.38
CA LYS A 220 -2.63 -6.46 29.57
C LYS A 220 -2.91 -4.98 29.84
N ALA A 221 -2.13 -4.33 30.70
CA ALA A 221 -2.30 -2.91 31.01
C ALA A 221 -2.06 -2.00 29.79
N LEU A 222 -1.27 -2.47 28.83
CA LEU A 222 -1.05 -1.81 27.54
C LEU A 222 -2.07 -2.21 26.47
N ASP A 223 -3.05 -3.06 26.81
CA ASP A 223 -4.04 -3.61 25.87
C ASP A 223 -3.37 -4.37 24.70
N ILE A 224 -2.42 -5.23 25.07
CA ILE A 224 -1.70 -6.13 24.17
C ILE A 224 -2.11 -7.56 24.49
N ARG A 225 -2.57 -8.29 23.47
CA ARG A 225 -2.93 -9.71 23.57
C ARG A 225 -1.70 -10.59 23.36
N VAL A 226 -1.55 -11.63 24.17
CA VAL A 226 -0.38 -12.53 24.10
C VAL A 226 -0.85 -13.94 23.75
N TYR A 227 -0.46 -14.44 22.59
CA TYR A 227 -0.58 -15.84 22.22
C TYR A 227 0.69 -16.58 22.63
N THR A 228 0.53 -17.66 23.38
CA THR A 228 1.66 -18.46 23.88
C THR A 228 1.69 -19.81 23.17
N ILE A 229 2.86 -20.21 22.68
CA ILE A 229 3.07 -21.44 21.92
C ILE A 229 4.16 -22.24 22.61
N GLY A 230 3.77 -23.39 23.18
CA GLY A 230 4.70 -24.39 23.69
C GLY A 230 5.13 -25.35 22.59
N ALA A 231 6.40 -25.32 22.18
CA ALA A 231 6.93 -26.13 21.08
C ALA A 231 7.73 -27.33 21.60
N ALA A 232 7.07 -28.45 21.92
CA ALA A 232 7.77 -29.69 22.23
C ALA A 232 6.89 -30.92 22.09
N ARG A 233 7.49 -32.00 21.58
CA ARG A 233 6.87 -33.33 21.58
C ARG A 233 6.88 -33.93 22.99
N PRO A 234 5.82 -34.65 23.41
CA PRO A 234 5.85 -35.44 24.63
C PRO A 234 6.97 -36.50 24.63
N GLY A 235 7.68 -36.61 25.74
CA GLY A 235 8.76 -37.59 25.94
C GLY A 235 10.17 -37.04 25.67
N PRO A 236 11.19 -37.91 25.72
CA PRO A 236 12.57 -37.48 25.63
C PRO A 236 12.96 -37.12 24.20
N ALA A 237 13.54 -35.93 24.03
CA ALA A 237 14.07 -35.44 22.76
C ALA A 237 15.60 -35.50 22.76
N ALA A 238 16.19 -35.81 21.60
CA ALA A 238 17.63 -35.76 21.41
C ALA A 238 18.10 -34.31 21.30
N LEU A 239 18.99 -33.91 22.20
CA LEU A 239 19.57 -32.57 22.28
C LEU A 239 21.08 -32.63 21.97
N PRO A 240 21.51 -32.15 20.78
CA PRO A 240 22.91 -32.08 20.42
C PRO A 240 23.60 -30.89 21.08
N PHE A 241 24.81 -31.10 21.60
CA PHE A 241 25.67 -30.08 22.15
C PHE A 241 26.82 -29.73 21.18
N PRO A 242 27.38 -28.51 21.26
CA PRO A 242 28.51 -28.10 20.40
C PRO A 242 29.75 -28.99 20.49
N ASP A 243 29.93 -29.72 21.60
CA ASP A 243 31.04 -30.65 21.81
C ASP A 243 30.80 -32.05 21.20
N GLY A 244 29.70 -32.23 20.47
CA GLY A 244 29.33 -33.48 19.81
C GLY A 244 28.60 -34.48 20.70
N ARG A 245 28.35 -34.15 21.98
CA ARG A 245 27.49 -34.98 22.83
C ARG A 245 26.03 -34.84 22.43
N VAL A 246 25.28 -35.92 22.58
CA VAL A 246 23.82 -35.92 22.43
C VAL A 246 23.23 -36.43 23.73
N GLU A 247 22.39 -35.61 24.36
CA GLU A 247 21.65 -35.99 25.56
C GLU A 247 20.18 -36.20 25.21
N TYR A 248 19.53 -37.13 25.90
CA TYR A 248 18.08 -37.28 25.83
C TYR A 248 17.49 -36.61 27.06
N ARG A 249 16.71 -35.55 26.87
CA ARG A 249 16.01 -34.85 27.95
C ARG A 249 14.53 -34.81 27.67
N ASP A 250 13.75 -34.96 28.73
CA ASP A 250 12.32 -34.71 28.67
C ASP A 250 12.07 -33.21 28.48
N SER A 251 11.03 -32.90 27.72
CA SER A 251 10.60 -31.53 27.46
C SER A 251 9.88 -30.97 28.70
N GLU A 252 10.55 -30.12 29.47
CA GLU A 252 9.97 -29.42 30.62
C GLU A 252 9.29 -28.12 30.17
N ILE A 253 8.15 -28.23 29.49
CA ILE A 253 7.31 -27.06 29.19
C ILE A 253 6.50 -26.69 30.44
N ASP A 254 6.62 -25.44 30.87
CA ASP A 254 5.75 -24.86 31.90
C ASP A 254 4.41 -24.39 31.28
N GLU A 255 3.54 -25.36 30.97
CA GLU A 255 2.24 -25.07 30.37
C GLU A 255 1.34 -24.24 31.29
N GLU A 256 1.48 -24.37 32.61
CA GLU A 256 0.68 -23.62 33.57
C GLU A 256 0.96 -22.13 33.44
N THR A 257 2.24 -21.73 33.45
CA THR A 257 2.63 -20.33 33.26
C THR A 257 2.22 -19.82 31.88
N LEU A 258 2.41 -20.60 30.81
CA LEU A 258 2.03 -20.17 29.45
C LEU A 258 0.53 -19.95 29.28
N ARG A 259 -0.30 -20.81 29.89
CA ARG A 259 -1.77 -20.63 29.93
C ARG A 259 -2.16 -19.41 30.73
N GLN A 260 -1.57 -19.20 31.90
CA GLN A 260 -1.85 -18.02 32.71
C GLN A 260 -1.52 -16.72 31.98
N ILE A 261 -0.39 -16.66 31.24
CA ILE A 261 -0.03 -15.48 30.42
C ILE A 261 -1.12 -15.19 29.36
N ALA A 262 -1.56 -16.23 28.64
CA ALA A 262 -2.60 -16.10 27.63
C ALA A 262 -3.93 -15.64 28.24
N ASP A 263 -4.36 -16.26 29.35
CA ASP A 263 -5.61 -15.94 30.05
C ASP A 263 -5.63 -14.51 30.59
N ILE A 264 -4.51 -14.05 31.16
CA ILE A 264 -4.40 -12.68 31.70
C ILE A 264 -4.59 -11.66 30.59
N THR A 265 -3.98 -11.89 29.43
CA THR A 265 -3.94 -10.94 28.31
C THR A 265 -5.11 -11.10 27.34
N GLY A 266 -5.93 -12.15 27.49
CA GLY A 266 -7.05 -12.45 26.58
C GLY A 266 -6.61 -13.06 25.25
N GLY A 267 -5.42 -13.67 25.19
CA GLY A 267 -4.96 -14.49 24.08
C GLY A 267 -5.32 -15.97 24.27
N LEU A 268 -4.61 -16.84 23.55
CA LEU A 268 -4.78 -18.29 23.62
C LEU A 268 -3.42 -18.99 23.80
N TYR A 269 -3.44 -20.08 24.55
CA TYR A 269 -2.33 -21.01 24.66
C TYR A 269 -2.48 -22.12 23.62
N PHE A 270 -1.37 -22.46 22.97
CA PHE A 270 -1.28 -23.56 22.04
C PHE A 270 -0.07 -24.45 22.35
N ARG A 271 -0.19 -25.72 22.00
CA ARG A 271 0.90 -26.69 22.05
C ARG A 271 1.18 -27.22 20.65
N ALA A 272 2.41 -27.09 20.19
CA ALA A 272 2.90 -27.68 18.95
C ALA A 272 3.76 -28.90 19.28
N GLU A 273 3.46 -30.05 18.65
CA GLU A 273 4.23 -31.30 18.80
C GLU A 273 5.19 -31.55 17.62
N ASP A 274 4.98 -30.84 16.52
CA ASP A 274 5.80 -30.85 15.31
C ASP A 274 5.62 -29.54 14.51
N GLY A 275 6.31 -29.44 13.38
CA GLY A 275 6.26 -28.26 12.51
C GLY A 275 4.90 -28.06 11.83
N GLU A 276 4.14 -29.12 11.58
CA GLU A 276 2.81 -29.03 10.96
C GLU A 276 1.79 -28.44 11.95
N GLY A 277 1.74 -28.96 13.18
CA GLY A 277 0.92 -28.39 14.24
C GLY A 277 1.30 -26.95 14.57
N LEU A 278 2.59 -26.61 14.48
CA LEU A 278 3.03 -25.21 14.61
C LEU A 278 2.45 -24.33 13.51
N GLN A 279 2.44 -24.79 12.25
CA GLN A 279 1.85 -24.06 11.14
C GLN A 279 0.35 -23.82 11.34
N GLU A 280 -0.40 -24.85 11.74
CA GLU A 280 -1.84 -24.74 12.01
C GLU A 280 -2.17 -23.71 13.11
N ILE A 281 -1.32 -23.60 14.13
CA ILE A 281 -1.46 -22.60 15.19
C ILE A 281 -1.29 -21.19 14.64
N TYR A 282 -0.26 -20.95 13.82
CA TYR A 282 -0.04 -19.64 13.21
C TYR A 282 -1.16 -19.26 12.23
N ASP A 283 -1.72 -20.23 11.51
CA ASP A 283 -2.89 -20.03 10.65
C ASP A 283 -4.13 -19.66 11.49
N THR A 284 -4.34 -20.33 12.63
CA THR A 284 -5.42 -19.99 13.57
C THR A 284 -5.27 -18.57 14.13
N ILE A 285 -4.06 -18.18 14.54
CA ILE A 285 -3.78 -16.81 14.99
C ILE A 285 -4.08 -15.81 13.88
N ASN A 286 -3.75 -16.14 12.63
CA ASN A 286 -4.04 -15.29 11.48
C ASN A 286 -5.54 -15.06 11.25
N GLU A 287 -6.37 -16.07 11.50
CA GLU A 287 -7.83 -15.95 11.41
C GLU A 287 -8.40 -15.08 12.53
N LEU A 288 -7.91 -15.27 13.76
CA LEU A 288 -8.33 -14.51 14.94
C LEU A 288 -7.94 -13.03 14.83
N GLU A 289 -6.80 -12.75 14.20
CA GLU A 289 -6.17 -11.44 14.14
C GLU A 289 -6.32 -10.74 12.78
N ARG A 290 -7.40 -11.04 12.07
CA ARG A 290 -7.64 -10.47 10.75
C ARG A 290 -7.88 -8.96 10.81
N SER A 291 -6.93 -8.18 10.28
CA SER A 291 -7.09 -6.72 10.13
C SER A 291 -8.32 -6.37 9.29
N GLN A 292 -9.14 -5.43 9.80
CA GLN A 292 -10.16 -4.75 9.02
C GLN A 292 -9.52 -3.62 8.22
N VAL A 293 -8.86 -3.97 7.13
CA VAL A 293 -8.18 -2.98 6.29
C VAL A 293 -9.21 -2.09 5.58
N GLU A 294 -9.32 -0.83 6.00
CA GLU A 294 -10.11 0.19 5.28
C GLU A 294 -9.36 0.60 4.00
N VAL A 295 -9.78 0.09 2.84
CA VAL A 295 -9.15 0.39 1.55
C VAL A 295 -9.60 1.78 1.08
N ARG A 296 -8.78 2.82 1.33
CA ARG A 296 -9.02 4.14 0.76
C ARG A 296 -8.39 4.23 -0.63
N THR A 297 -9.24 4.19 -1.65
CA THR A 297 -8.80 4.30 -3.05
C THR A 297 -8.71 5.77 -3.46
N PHE A 298 -7.50 6.31 -3.59
CA PHE A 298 -7.28 7.60 -4.23
C PHE A 298 -7.06 7.38 -5.73
N THR A 299 -7.90 7.98 -6.57
CA THR A 299 -7.72 7.96 -8.02
C THR A 299 -6.99 9.23 -8.43
N ARG A 300 -5.78 9.10 -8.98
CA ARG A 300 -5.05 10.25 -9.51
C ARG A 300 -5.43 10.46 -10.96
N TYR A 301 -6.05 11.60 -11.26
CA TYR A 301 -6.43 11.96 -12.63
C TYR A 301 -5.34 12.79 -13.29
N ARG A 302 -4.91 12.39 -14.49
CA ARG A 302 -4.00 13.18 -15.32
C ARG A 302 -4.80 14.07 -16.26
N GLU A 303 -4.55 15.37 -16.24
CA GLU A 303 -5.15 16.30 -17.18
C GLU A 303 -4.60 16.13 -18.59
N LEU A 304 -5.49 16.03 -19.57
CA LEU A 304 -5.18 15.99 -21.00
C LEU A 304 -5.48 17.32 -21.71
N ALA A 305 -5.98 18.34 -20.99
CA ALA A 305 -6.38 19.63 -21.55
C ALA A 305 -5.27 20.30 -22.38
N VAL A 306 -4.00 20.17 -21.95
CA VAL A 306 -2.83 20.74 -22.64
C VAL A 306 -2.73 20.30 -24.11
N TRP A 307 -3.09 19.05 -24.42
CA TRP A 307 -3.07 18.52 -25.78
C TRP A 307 -4.11 19.16 -26.71
N PHE A 308 -5.13 19.81 -26.15
CA PHE A 308 -6.15 20.55 -26.90
C PHE A 308 -5.88 22.06 -26.90
N ILE A 309 -5.29 22.62 -25.82
CA ILE A 309 -4.96 24.04 -25.72
C ILE A 309 -3.90 24.44 -26.76
N LEU A 310 -2.81 23.65 -26.90
CA LEU A 310 -1.70 24.00 -27.80
C LEU A 310 -2.14 24.07 -29.29
N PRO A 311 -2.83 23.06 -29.86
CA PRO A 311 -3.36 23.17 -31.22
C PRO A 311 -4.36 24.30 -31.39
N ALA A 312 -5.22 24.55 -30.40
CA ALA A 312 -6.19 25.63 -30.46
C ALA A 312 -5.51 27.02 -30.53
N ALA A 313 -4.50 27.25 -29.69
CA ALA A 313 -3.72 28.48 -29.68
C ALA A 313 -3.00 28.68 -31.02
N LEU A 314 -2.41 27.63 -31.58
CA LEU A 314 -1.72 27.68 -32.88
C LEU A 314 -2.69 28.03 -34.02
N ILE A 315 -3.86 27.40 -34.06
CA ILE A 315 -4.89 27.63 -35.09
C ILE A 315 -5.43 29.06 -35.02
N LEU A 316 -5.68 29.58 -33.81
CA LEU A 316 -6.15 30.96 -33.63
C LEU A 316 -5.07 31.99 -33.96
N ALA A 317 -3.81 31.73 -33.60
CA ALA A 317 -2.70 32.58 -34.00
C ALA A 317 -2.54 32.62 -35.53
N LEU A 318 -2.67 31.47 -36.21
CA LEU A 318 -2.66 31.38 -37.66
C LEU A 318 -3.82 32.15 -38.30
N GLU A 319 -5.04 32.06 -37.73
CA GLU A 319 -6.20 32.85 -38.19
C GLU A 319 -5.93 34.36 -38.12
N ILE A 320 -5.39 34.83 -36.99
CA ILE A 320 -5.06 36.24 -36.78
C ILE A 320 -3.97 36.70 -37.76
N LEU A 321 -2.95 35.88 -37.98
CA LEU A 321 -1.86 36.18 -38.90
C LEU A 321 -2.38 36.28 -40.34
N LEU A 322 -3.11 35.28 -40.82
CA LEU A 322 -3.70 35.25 -42.16
C LEU A 322 -4.64 36.43 -42.40
N ARG A 323 -5.44 36.80 -41.39
CA ARG A 323 -6.33 37.97 -41.44
C ARG A 323 -5.56 39.28 -41.57
N ARG A 324 -4.41 39.41 -40.90
CA ARG A 324 -3.62 40.65 -40.90
C ARG A 324 -2.69 40.79 -42.11
N THR A 325 -2.20 39.69 -42.68
CA THR A 325 -1.23 39.71 -43.79
C THR A 325 -1.89 39.49 -45.15
N LEU A 326 -2.42 38.29 -45.40
CA LEU A 326 -2.90 37.83 -46.71
C LEU A 326 -4.31 38.28 -47.04
N PHE A 327 -5.20 38.32 -46.06
CA PHE A 327 -6.62 38.67 -46.22
C PHE A 327 -6.97 40.00 -45.55
N ARG A 328 -6.02 40.96 -45.58
CA ARG A 328 -6.18 42.27 -44.98
C ARG A 328 -7.37 43.01 -45.59
N THR A 329 -8.40 43.26 -44.79
CA THR A 329 -9.45 44.23 -45.13
C THR A 329 -8.92 45.63 -44.83
N ILE A 330 -8.65 46.39 -45.88
CA ILE A 330 -8.49 47.84 -45.76
C ILE A 330 -9.93 48.40 -45.71
N PRO A 331 -10.28 49.19 -44.68
CA PRO A 331 -11.61 49.80 -44.57
C PRO A 331 -11.91 50.76 -45.72
#